data_AF-A0A453CN09-F1
#
_entry.id   AF-A0A453CN09-F1
#
_cell.length_a   1.000
_cell.length_b   1.000
_cell.length_c   1.000
_cell.angle_alpha   90.00
_cell.angle_beta   90.00
_cell.angle_gamma   90.00
#
_symmetry.space_group_name_H-M   'P 1'
#
loop_
_entity.id
_entity.type
_entity.pdbx_description
1 polymer ?
#
loop_
_entity_poly.entity_id
_entity_poly.type
_entity_poly.pdbx_seq_one_letter_code
_entity_poly.pdbx_strand_id
1 'polypeptide(L)'
;RSILERAAAASFPPLHAVHHLLSVGVCVRCIFRMFGAFSHACSCASLTVSFFHSFLEEHDDSAKGGPCSCLSTDESCCSICFGILLPTCHQDEGVVPFDDISRIDIITSMVSQAIQREGYQIDGFSLEISLPAVVAANERAIRLYMKEKYGSENWFKDEMFSQQTMSAKEGLRLLIAPSLEKQLGVKHGNNSFRIRLTYTHDDASLKLKSLLPNDSNRKRKAESREGNDTRRNSTYDDKQTLSEADSFIHKSLEGIQDKEFCSLFKLPPEKVPTVLLQYRFTPRNWPCIILIFLDQLN
;
A
#
# COMPACT_ATOMS: atom_id res chain seq x y z
N ARG A 1 21.85 0.20 -9.83
CA ARG A 1 23.24 -0.06 -9.38
C ARG A 1 23.56 0.60 -8.03
N SER A 2 23.85 1.91 -7.92
CA SER A 2 24.28 2.52 -6.64
C SER A 2 23.27 2.46 -5.48
N ILE A 3 21.97 2.36 -5.77
CA ILE A 3 20.91 2.16 -4.76
C ILE A 3 20.97 0.75 -4.19
N LEU A 4 21.19 -0.24 -5.06
CA LEU A 4 21.26 -1.65 -4.71
C LEU A 4 22.57 -1.99 -3.99
N GLU A 5 23.68 -1.38 -4.38
CA GLU A 5 24.96 -1.48 -3.68
C GLU A 5 24.87 -0.88 -2.26
N ARG A 6 24.18 0.26 -2.09
CA ARG A 6 23.90 0.84 -0.77
C ARG A 6 22.90 0.04 0.06
N ALA A 7 21.88 -0.52 -0.58
CA ALA A 7 20.94 -1.43 0.06
C ALA A 7 21.66 -2.69 0.58
N ALA A 8 22.51 -3.31 -0.26
CA ALA A 8 23.30 -4.49 0.10
C ALA A 8 24.20 -4.23 1.32
N ALA A 9 24.78 -3.04 1.44
CA ALA A 9 25.55 -2.64 2.62
C ALA A 9 24.71 -2.54 3.92
N ALA A 10 23.38 -2.44 3.82
CA ALA A 10 22.44 -2.26 4.93
C ALA A 10 21.78 -3.56 5.44
N SER A 11 22.32 -4.75 5.11
CA SER A 11 21.70 -6.05 5.41
C SER A 11 20.48 -6.39 4.53
N PHE A 12 20.52 -6.02 3.24
CA PHE A 12 19.51 -6.47 2.28
C PHE A 12 19.53 -8.01 2.13
N PRO A 13 18.38 -8.67 1.93
CA PRO A 13 18.33 -10.12 1.73
C PRO A 13 19.15 -10.56 0.51
N PRO A 14 19.66 -11.80 0.51
CA PRO A 14 20.37 -12.36 -0.63
C PRO A 14 19.45 -12.47 -1.86
N LEU A 15 20.05 -12.49 -3.06
CA LEU A 15 19.33 -12.41 -4.33
C LEU A 15 18.25 -13.50 -4.47
N HIS A 16 18.52 -14.73 -4.03
CA HIS A 16 17.53 -15.81 -4.10
C HIS A 16 16.25 -15.53 -3.29
N ALA A 17 16.38 -14.87 -2.12
CA ALA A 17 15.24 -14.49 -1.29
C ALA A 17 14.46 -13.32 -1.91
N VAL A 18 15.16 -12.43 -2.58
CA VAL A 18 14.59 -11.33 -3.36
C VAL A 18 13.81 -11.84 -4.57
N HIS A 19 14.38 -12.74 -5.37
CA HIS A 19 13.70 -13.41 -6.48
C HIS A 19 12.44 -14.13 -6.02
N HIS A 20 12.53 -14.79 -4.87
CA HIS A 20 11.41 -15.48 -4.29
C HIS A 20 10.29 -14.53 -3.85
N LEU A 21 10.61 -13.38 -3.26
CA LEU A 21 9.61 -12.36 -2.93
C LEU A 21 8.91 -11.81 -4.18
N LEU A 22 9.65 -11.61 -5.28
CA LEU A 22 9.09 -11.20 -6.57
C LEU A 22 8.15 -12.28 -7.12
N SER A 23 8.54 -13.56 -7.06
CA SER A 23 7.71 -14.66 -7.58
C SER A 23 6.41 -14.87 -6.82
N VAL A 24 6.37 -14.52 -5.52
CA VAL A 24 5.13 -14.50 -4.71
C VAL A 24 4.36 -13.17 -4.80
N GLY A 25 4.72 -12.30 -5.76
CA GLY A 25 3.95 -11.10 -6.10
C GLY A 25 4.26 -9.87 -5.26
N VAL A 26 5.38 -9.80 -4.53
CA VAL A 26 5.76 -8.59 -3.80
C VAL A 26 6.50 -7.62 -4.74
N CYS A 27 6.01 -6.39 -4.87
CA CYS A 27 6.68 -5.40 -5.72
C CYS A 27 8.02 -4.93 -5.12
N VAL A 28 8.95 -4.53 -6.00
CA VAL A 28 10.28 -4.00 -5.63
C VAL A 28 10.22 -2.94 -4.54
N ARG A 29 9.27 -2.00 -4.61
CA ARG A 29 9.11 -0.95 -3.60
C ARG A 29 8.69 -1.49 -2.23
N CYS A 30 7.88 -2.54 -2.18
CA CYS A 30 7.59 -3.22 -0.91
C CYS A 30 8.81 -3.98 -0.39
N ILE A 31 9.60 -4.61 -1.25
CA ILE A 31 10.85 -5.28 -0.87
C ILE A 31 11.81 -4.25 -0.23
N PHE A 32 12.15 -3.17 -0.95
CA PHE A 32 13.03 -2.11 -0.43
C PHE A 32 12.55 -1.53 0.91
N ARG A 33 11.24 -1.38 1.07
CA ARG A 33 10.61 -0.88 2.30
C ARG A 33 10.73 -1.83 3.48
N MET A 34 10.52 -3.12 3.26
CA MET A 34 10.61 -4.11 4.32
C MET A 34 12.04 -4.29 4.84
N PHE A 35 13.04 -4.04 3.98
CA PHE A 35 14.46 -4.23 4.31
C PHE A 35 15.23 -2.90 4.41
N GLY A 36 14.59 -1.81 4.85
CA GLY A 36 15.27 -0.57 5.23
C GLY A 36 15.93 0.26 4.11
N ALA A 37 15.76 -0.12 2.85
CA ALA A 37 16.44 0.50 1.71
C ALA A 37 15.54 1.44 0.88
N PHE A 38 14.33 1.74 1.36
CA PHE A 38 13.33 2.52 0.63
C PHE A 38 13.70 3.99 0.40
N SER A 39 14.33 4.65 1.37
CA SER A 39 14.74 6.06 1.25
C SER A 39 15.74 6.30 0.12
N HIS A 40 16.55 5.29 -0.21
CA HIS A 40 17.47 5.32 -1.34
C HIS A 40 16.77 5.02 -2.67
N ALA A 41 15.67 4.27 -2.63
CA ALA A 41 14.91 3.80 -3.78
C ALA A 41 13.77 4.75 -4.18
N CYS A 42 13.22 5.54 -3.25
CA CYS A 42 11.96 6.24 -3.46
C CYS A 42 12.00 7.28 -4.58
N SER A 43 13.16 7.92 -4.82
CA SER A 43 13.37 8.90 -5.90
C SER A 43 13.58 8.29 -7.29
N CYS A 44 13.76 6.98 -7.38
CA CYS A 44 14.00 6.33 -8.66
C CYS A 44 12.66 5.94 -9.31
N ALA A 45 12.24 6.72 -10.31
CA ALA A 45 11.06 6.43 -11.13
C ALA A 45 11.22 5.12 -11.90
N SER A 46 12.45 4.78 -12.31
CA SER A 46 12.82 3.62 -13.13
C SER A 46 12.92 2.28 -12.38
N LEU A 47 12.54 2.21 -11.08
CA LEU A 47 12.51 0.95 -10.34
C LEU A 47 11.34 0.08 -10.80
N THR A 48 11.48 -0.51 -11.97
CA THR A 48 10.60 -1.55 -12.50
C THR A 48 11.11 -2.92 -12.09
N VAL A 49 10.22 -3.91 -12.17
CA VAL A 49 10.58 -5.33 -11.99
C VAL A 49 11.63 -5.74 -13.03
N SER A 50 11.52 -5.28 -14.28
CA SER A 50 12.47 -5.56 -15.36
C SER A 50 13.87 -4.98 -15.11
N PHE A 51 13.98 -3.72 -14.68
CA PHE A 51 15.26 -3.10 -14.32
C PHE A 51 15.93 -3.82 -13.16
N PHE A 52 15.11 -4.22 -12.18
CA PHE A 52 15.59 -4.94 -11.03
C PHE A 52 16.06 -6.35 -11.40
N HIS A 53 15.34 -7.09 -12.26
CA HIS A 53 15.79 -8.39 -12.78
C HIS A 53 17.10 -8.30 -13.55
N SER A 54 17.24 -7.34 -14.47
CA SER A 54 18.50 -7.12 -15.19
C SER A 54 19.66 -6.92 -14.23
N PHE A 55 19.44 -6.20 -13.13
CA PHE A 55 20.47 -6.04 -12.10
C PHE A 55 20.76 -7.33 -11.31
N LEU A 56 19.73 -8.14 -11.01
CA LEU A 56 19.92 -9.41 -10.31
C LEU A 56 20.67 -10.43 -11.19
N GLU A 57 20.34 -10.51 -12.49
CA GLU A 57 20.98 -11.41 -13.46
C GLU A 57 22.47 -11.08 -13.67
N GLU A 58 22.85 -9.79 -13.64
CA GLU A 58 24.25 -9.37 -13.71
C GLU A 58 25.09 -9.81 -12.50
N HIS A 59 24.45 -10.14 -11.38
CA HIS A 59 25.10 -10.39 -10.09
C HIS A 59 24.90 -11.83 -9.56
N ASP A 60 24.24 -12.70 -10.32
CA ASP A 60 24.14 -14.13 -10.03
C ASP A 60 24.98 -14.94 -11.04
N ASP A 61 26.18 -15.38 -10.61
CA ASP A 61 27.08 -16.22 -11.42
C ASP A 61 26.45 -17.58 -11.81
N SER A 62 25.34 -17.97 -11.17
CA SER A 62 24.56 -19.17 -11.49
C SER A 62 23.49 -18.94 -12.56
N ALA A 63 23.16 -17.68 -12.90
CA ALA A 63 22.07 -17.33 -13.81
C ALA A 63 22.50 -17.37 -15.28
N LYS A 64 22.98 -18.52 -15.76
CA LYS A 64 23.05 -18.83 -17.20
C LYS A 64 21.78 -19.54 -17.72
N GLY A 65 20.67 -19.47 -16.97
CA GLY A 65 19.48 -20.27 -17.21
C GLY A 65 18.23 -19.46 -17.51
N GLY A 66 18.00 -19.12 -18.78
CA GLY A 66 16.70 -18.74 -19.36
C GLY A 66 15.94 -17.56 -18.72
N PRO A 67 14.83 -17.09 -19.32
CA PRO A 67 13.99 -16.05 -18.73
C PRO A 67 13.37 -16.56 -17.41
N CYS A 68 13.48 -15.78 -16.33
CA CYS A 68 12.84 -16.12 -15.05
C CYS A 68 11.31 -16.17 -15.21
N SER A 69 10.67 -17.23 -14.68
CA SER A 69 9.20 -17.38 -14.63
C SER A 69 8.50 -16.29 -13.81
N CYS A 70 9.24 -15.50 -13.04
CA CYS A 70 8.78 -14.32 -12.33
C CYS A 70 8.53 -13.09 -13.23
N LEU A 71 9.03 -13.12 -14.49
CA LEU A 71 8.73 -12.15 -15.54
C LEU A 71 7.43 -12.48 -16.27
N SER A 72 6.62 -13.42 -15.76
CA SER A 72 5.28 -13.64 -16.29
C SER A 72 4.58 -12.29 -16.37
N THR A 73 4.01 -11.99 -17.53
CA THR A 73 3.12 -10.85 -17.81
C THR A 73 1.85 -10.84 -16.96
N ASP A 74 1.88 -11.52 -15.82
CA ASP A 74 0.79 -11.69 -14.87
C ASP A 74 0.49 -10.33 -14.26
N GLU A 75 -0.51 -9.72 -14.88
CA GLU A 75 -1.34 -8.51 -14.71
C GLU A 75 -1.73 -8.13 -13.27
N SER A 76 -0.93 -8.54 -12.32
CA SER A 76 -1.34 -8.74 -10.95
C SER A 76 -0.66 -7.71 -10.05
N CYS A 77 -1.48 -7.00 -9.30
CA CYS A 77 -1.00 -6.01 -8.34
C CYS A 77 -0.16 -6.67 -7.25
N CYS A 78 0.71 -5.87 -6.64
CA CYS A 78 1.52 -6.29 -5.49
C CYS A 78 0.63 -6.95 -4.42
N SER A 79 0.99 -8.16 -3.98
CA SER A 79 0.24 -8.91 -2.96
C SER A 79 0.22 -8.21 -1.60
N ILE A 80 1.11 -7.24 -1.35
CA ILE A 80 1.11 -6.42 -0.13
C ILE A 80 0.32 -5.13 -0.30
N CYS A 81 0.72 -4.30 -1.26
CA CYS A 81 0.25 -2.92 -1.35
C CYS A 81 -0.77 -2.69 -2.47
N PHE A 82 -1.17 -3.73 -3.21
CA PHE A 82 -2.16 -3.65 -4.28
C PHE A 82 -1.90 -2.53 -5.30
N GLY A 83 -0.62 -2.31 -5.61
CA GLY A 83 -0.19 -1.27 -6.54
C GLY A 83 -0.05 0.13 -5.94
N ILE A 84 -0.38 0.38 -4.66
CA ILE A 84 -0.28 1.71 -4.03
C ILE A 84 1.10 2.35 -4.18
N LEU A 85 2.18 1.55 -4.01
CA LEU A 85 3.54 2.06 -4.09
C LEU A 85 4.14 2.02 -5.50
N LEU A 86 3.71 1.06 -6.33
CA LEU A 86 4.18 0.89 -7.70
C LEU A 86 2.94 0.62 -8.57
N PRO A 87 2.20 1.66 -8.97
CA PRO A 87 0.99 1.45 -9.73
C PRO A 87 1.42 1.13 -11.18
N THR A 88 1.50 -0.14 -11.54
CA THR A 88 1.67 -0.54 -12.94
C THR A 88 0.37 -0.26 -13.69
N CYS A 89 0.49 0.30 -14.89
CA CYS A 89 -0.63 0.54 -15.79
C CYS A 89 -0.90 -0.72 -16.63
N HIS A 90 -2.16 -1.11 -16.72
CA HIS A 90 -2.62 -1.83 -17.90
C HIS A 90 -2.64 -0.83 -19.07
N GLN A 91 -2.15 -1.25 -20.23
CA GLN A 91 -2.61 -0.74 -21.50
C GLN A 91 -3.40 -1.88 -22.13
N ASP A 92 -4.70 -1.68 -22.31
CA ASP A 92 -5.46 -2.44 -23.29
C ASP A 92 -4.88 -2.14 -24.67
N GLU A 93 -4.83 -3.13 -25.55
CA GLU A 93 -4.08 -3.10 -26.80
C GLU A 93 -4.38 -1.85 -27.65
N GLY A 94 -3.40 -0.95 -27.75
CA GLY A 94 -3.54 0.27 -28.54
C GLY A 94 -2.34 1.18 -28.36
N VAL A 95 -1.28 0.87 -29.11
CA VAL A 95 -0.03 1.63 -29.29
C VAL A 95 -0.12 3.10 -28.88
N VAL A 96 0.29 3.41 -27.64
CA VAL A 96 0.76 4.74 -27.24
C VAL A 96 2.08 4.53 -26.50
N PRO A 97 3.20 5.13 -26.94
CA PRO A 97 4.51 4.95 -26.33
C PRO A 97 4.46 5.35 -24.85
N PHE A 98 5.33 4.75 -24.04
CA PHE A 98 5.66 5.17 -22.68
C PHE A 98 5.51 6.69 -22.49
N ASP A 99 4.40 7.11 -21.89
CA ASP A 99 4.43 8.37 -21.18
C ASP A 99 5.18 8.08 -19.88
N ASP A 100 6.39 8.61 -19.77
CA ASP A 100 7.32 8.60 -18.61
C ASP A 100 6.69 9.20 -17.32
N ILE A 101 5.37 9.39 -17.28
CA ILE A 101 4.64 10.03 -16.22
C ILE A 101 4.32 8.97 -15.15
N SER A 102 5.02 9.06 -14.03
CA SER A 102 4.74 8.27 -12.84
C SER A 102 3.26 8.40 -12.43
N ARG A 103 2.58 7.30 -12.08
CA ARG A 103 1.21 7.39 -11.50
C ARG A 103 1.15 8.27 -10.25
N ILE A 104 2.26 8.41 -9.52
CA ILE A 104 2.35 9.39 -8.43
C ILE A 104 2.18 10.81 -8.97
N ASP A 105 2.82 11.14 -10.11
CA ASP A 105 2.68 12.45 -10.75
C ASP A 105 1.28 12.67 -11.33
N ILE A 106 0.60 11.61 -11.79
CA ILE A 106 -0.82 11.68 -12.18
C ILE A 106 -1.68 12.04 -10.97
N ILE A 107 -1.55 11.29 -9.86
CA ILE A 107 -2.33 11.51 -8.64
C ILE A 107 -2.08 12.92 -8.09
N THR A 108 -0.81 13.34 -8.00
CA THR A 108 -0.50 14.68 -7.52
C THR A 108 -1.02 15.75 -8.48
N SER A 109 -0.96 15.53 -9.80
CA SER A 109 -1.46 16.48 -10.81
C SER A 109 -2.96 16.66 -10.69
N MET A 110 -3.71 15.56 -10.53
CA MET A 110 -5.14 15.59 -10.28
C MET A 110 -5.49 16.34 -8.99
N VAL A 111 -4.70 16.14 -7.93
CA VAL A 111 -4.87 16.88 -6.67
C VAL A 111 -4.60 18.37 -6.88
N SER A 112 -3.52 18.74 -7.57
CA SER A 112 -3.16 20.12 -7.84
C SER A 112 -4.22 20.83 -8.68
N GLN A 113 -4.68 20.20 -9.76
CA GLN A 113 -5.76 20.71 -10.61
C GLN A 113 -7.07 20.89 -9.84
N ALA A 114 -7.41 19.95 -8.95
CA ALA A 114 -8.61 20.08 -8.12
C ALA A 114 -8.52 21.28 -7.18
N ILE A 115 -7.37 21.51 -6.53
CA ILE A 115 -7.15 22.66 -5.66
C ILE A 115 -7.24 23.97 -6.45
N GLN A 116 -6.63 24.02 -7.63
CA GLN A 116 -6.65 25.19 -8.51
C GLN A 116 -8.05 25.51 -9.04
N ARG A 117 -8.82 24.50 -9.46
CA ARG A 117 -10.19 24.67 -9.99
C ARG A 117 -11.12 25.33 -8.98
N GLU A 118 -10.89 25.06 -7.70
CA GLU A 118 -11.69 25.57 -6.59
C GLU A 118 -11.21 26.94 -6.09
N GLY A 119 -10.13 27.46 -6.68
CA GLY A 119 -9.61 28.79 -6.36
C GLY A 119 -8.97 28.91 -4.97
N TYR A 120 -8.60 27.79 -4.34
CA TYR A 120 -7.93 27.82 -3.04
C TYR A 120 -6.53 28.45 -3.16
N GLN A 121 -6.30 29.51 -2.40
CA GLN A 121 -4.96 30.04 -2.16
C GLN A 121 -4.39 29.34 -0.93
N ILE A 122 -3.32 28.58 -1.11
CA ILE A 122 -2.66 27.83 -0.03
C ILE A 122 -1.23 28.34 0.14
N ASP A 123 -0.78 28.47 1.38
CA ASP A 123 0.59 28.84 1.79
C ASP A 123 1.42 27.60 2.20
N GLY A 124 0.73 26.51 2.50
CA GLY A 124 1.28 25.20 2.81
C GLY A 124 0.17 24.17 2.99
N PHE A 125 0.53 22.89 3.07
CA PHE A 125 -0.44 21.81 3.30
C PHE A 125 0.03 20.76 4.31
N SER A 126 -0.94 20.11 4.95
CA SER A 126 -0.76 18.88 5.73
C SER A 126 -1.25 17.69 4.91
N LEU A 127 -0.51 16.58 4.90
CA LEU A 127 -0.90 15.35 4.20
C LEU A 127 -1.35 14.27 5.19
N GLU A 128 -2.59 13.81 5.04
CA GLU A 128 -3.16 12.64 5.72
C GLU A 128 -3.35 11.49 4.73
N ILE A 129 -2.90 10.29 5.09
CA ILE A 129 -3.04 9.08 4.28
C ILE A 129 -3.73 8.00 5.11
N SER A 130 -4.79 7.43 4.53
CA SER A 130 -5.48 6.23 5.03
C SER A 130 -5.35 5.14 3.98
N LEU A 131 -4.93 3.94 4.40
CA LEU A 131 -4.82 2.75 3.56
C LEU A 131 -5.80 1.69 4.05
N PRO A 132 -6.28 0.76 3.19
CA PRO A 132 -7.12 -0.34 3.62
C PRO A 132 -6.40 -1.20 4.65
N ALA A 133 -7.09 -1.63 5.71
CA ALA A 133 -6.47 -2.38 6.79
C ALA A 133 -5.86 -3.73 6.33
N VAL A 134 -6.33 -4.27 5.21
CA VAL A 134 -5.76 -5.44 4.54
C VAL A 134 -4.31 -5.26 4.09
N VAL A 135 -3.85 -4.02 3.80
CA VAL A 135 -2.44 -3.76 3.51
C VAL A 135 -1.58 -4.10 4.72
N ALA A 136 -2.00 -3.70 5.93
CA ALA A 136 -1.28 -4.03 7.16
C ALA A 136 -1.32 -5.54 7.47
N ALA A 137 -2.45 -6.21 7.22
CA ALA A 137 -2.54 -7.67 7.33
C ALA A 137 -1.56 -8.37 6.38
N ASN A 138 -1.48 -7.93 5.12
CA ASN A 138 -0.60 -8.53 4.13
C ASN A 138 0.88 -8.27 4.41
N GLU A 139 1.23 -7.10 4.95
CA GLU A 139 2.58 -6.81 5.46
C GLU A 139 2.98 -7.81 6.56
N ARG A 140 2.08 -8.07 7.52
CA ARG A 140 2.32 -9.05 8.57
C ARG A 140 2.44 -10.47 8.00
N ALA A 141 1.57 -10.84 7.08
CA ALA A 141 1.59 -12.14 6.42
C ALA A 141 2.91 -12.41 5.69
N ILE A 142 3.42 -11.45 4.88
CA ILE A 142 4.71 -11.64 4.20
C ILE A 142 5.87 -11.76 5.19
N ARG A 143 5.87 -10.98 6.29
CA ARG A 143 6.88 -11.12 7.35
C ARG A 143 6.86 -12.52 7.96
N LEU A 144 5.69 -13.05 8.31
CA LEU A 144 5.56 -14.40 8.88
C LEU A 144 5.96 -15.48 7.88
N TYR A 145 5.57 -15.31 6.61
CA TYR A 145 5.99 -16.20 5.53
C TYR A 145 7.52 -16.26 5.36
N MET A 146 8.17 -15.10 5.38
CA MET A 146 9.63 -15.03 5.28
C MET A 146 10.30 -15.64 6.51
N LYS A 147 9.74 -15.45 7.70
CA LYS A 147 10.21 -16.08 8.94
C LYS A 147 10.08 -17.60 8.91
N GLU A 148 8.95 -18.12 8.40
CA GLU A 148 8.74 -19.56 8.26
C GLU A 148 9.75 -20.17 7.27
N LYS A 149 9.97 -19.50 6.13
CA LYS A 149 10.83 -20.04 5.06
C LYS A 149 12.33 -19.87 5.31
N TYR A 150 12.75 -18.75 5.86
CA TYR A 150 14.16 -18.38 5.98
C TYR A 150 14.61 -18.20 7.43
N GLY A 151 13.76 -18.44 8.42
CA GLY A 151 14.06 -18.19 9.84
C GLY A 151 15.27 -18.96 10.38
N SER A 152 15.66 -20.07 9.74
CA SER A 152 16.87 -20.83 10.08
C SER A 152 18.14 -20.37 9.36
N GLU A 153 18.03 -19.46 8.39
CA GLU A 153 19.16 -18.99 7.59
C GLU A 153 20.03 -18.01 8.37
N ASN A 154 21.35 -18.12 8.25
CA ASN A 154 22.29 -17.26 8.99
C ASN A 154 22.18 -15.76 8.63
N TRP A 155 21.71 -15.46 7.42
CA TRP A 155 21.50 -14.08 6.97
C TRP A 155 20.19 -13.50 7.50
N PHE A 156 19.23 -14.35 7.86
CA PHE A 156 17.93 -13.94 8.35
C PHE A 156 18.04 -13.62 9.84
N LYS A 157 17.84 -12.35 10.20
CA LYS A 157 17.71 -11.94 11.60
C LYS A 157 16.28 -11.47 11.80
N ASP A 158 15.59 -12.01 12.80
CA ASP A 158 14.22 -11.58 13.16
C ASP A 158 14.14 -10.05 13.34
N GLU A 159 15.23 -9.42 13.77
CA GLU A 159 15.37 -7.97 13.93
C GLU A 159 15.36 -7.17 12.61
N MET A 160 15.64 -7.80 11.47
CA MET A 160 15.59 -7.15 10.14
C MET A 160 14.22 -6.55 9.89
N PHE A 161 13.15 -7.22 10.34
CA PHE A 161 11.79 -6.73 10.14
C PHE A 161 11.24 -5.90 11.30
N SER A 162 11.92 -5.82 12.44
CA SER A 162 11.44 -5.03 13.58
C SER A 162 12.10 -3.66 13.65
N GLN A 163 13.35 -3.52 13.19
CA GLN A 163 14.09 -2.26 13.23
C GLN A 163 14.05 -1.49 11.90
N GLN A 164 13.77 -2.15 10.78
CA GLN A 164 13.97 -1.55 9.45
C GLN A 164 12.71 -1.50 8.56
N THR A 165 11.56 -1.98 9.04
CA THR A 165 10.31 -1.92 8.25
C THR A 165 9.68 -0.55 8.34
N MET A 166 9.78 0.21 7.26
CA MET A 166 8.88 1.35 7.00
C MET A 166 7.49 0.81 6.64
N SER A 167 6.38 1.47 6.99
CA SER A 167 5.01 1.07 6.60
C SER A 167 4.65 1.49 5.17
N ALA A 168 3.72 0.82 4.48
CA ALA A 168 3.31 1.26 3.12
C ALA A 168 2.79 2.70 3.12
N LYS A 169 2.16 3.13 4.22
CA LYS A 169 1.71 4.50 4.42
C LYS A 169 2.86 5.51 4.42
N GLU A 170 3.93 5.23 5.14
CA GLU A 170 5.13 6.09 5.16
C GLU A 170 5.84 6.08 3.81
N GLY A 171 5.96 4.91 3.19
CA GLY A 171 6.53 4.79 1.85
C GLY A 171 5.76 5.64 0.83
N LEU A 172 4.44 5.60 0.87
CA LEU A 172 3.59 6.42 0.01
C LEU A 172 3.74 7.91 0.30
N ARG A 173 3.84 8.29 1.59
CA ARG A 173 4.06 9.68 2.00
C ARG A 173 5.35 10.25 1.40
N LEU A 174 6.43 9.47 1.39
CA LEU A 174 7.72 9.85 0.79
C LEU A 174 7.64 10.03 -0.73
N LEU A 175 6.71 9.37 -1.40
CA LEU A 175 6.48 9.53 -2.85
C LEU A 175 5.60 10.75 -3.15
N ILE A 176 4.49 10.88 -2.44
CA ILE A 176 3.46 11.88 -2.74
C ILE A 176 3.86 13.27 -2.26
N ALA A 177 4.39 13.40 -1.04
CA ALA A 177 4.61 14.73 -0.45
C ALA A 177 5.56 15.60 -1.30
N PRO A 178 6.74 15.11 -1.74
CA PRO A 178 7.64 15.92 -2.58
C PRO A 178 7.03 16.28 -3.94
N SER A 179 6.25 15.37 -4.55
CA SER A 179 5.58 15.63 -5.83
C SER A 179 4.48 16.69 -5.68
N LEU A 180 3.70 16.66 -4.59
CA LEU A 180 2.73 17.72 -4.27
C LEU A 180 3.41 19.05 -3.96
N GLU A 181 4.51 19.07 -3.21
CA GLU A 181 5.25 20.32 -2.96
C GLU A 181 5.70 20.97 -4.27
N LYS A 182 6.23 20.15 -5.19
CA LYS A 182 6.69 20.60 -6.51
C LYS A 182 5.54 21.18 -7.33
N GLN A 183 4.40 20.50 -7.38
CA GLN A 183 3.27 20.91 -8.23
C GLN A 183 2.45 22.07 -7.66
N LEU A 184 2.37 22.19 -6.34
CA LEU A 184 1.64 23.27 -5.67
C LEU A 184 2.52 24.50 -5.39
N GLY A 185 3.85 24.36 -5.47
CA GLY A 185 4.78 25.45 -5.16
C GLY A 185 4.83 25.83 -3.68
N VAL A 186 4.32 24.99 -2.78
CA VAL A 186 4.23 25.24 -1.34
C VAL A 186 4.77 24.06 -0.53
N LYS A 187 5.10 24.28 0.75
CA LYS A 187 5.70 23.25 1.60
C LYS A 187 4.68 22.39 2.34
N HIS A 188 5.02 21.11 2.44
CA HIS A 188 4.34 20.16 3.32
C HIS A 188 4.79 20.40 4.77
N GLY A 189 3.84 20.41 5.70
CA GLY A 189 4.10 20.67 7.12
C GLY A 189 2.83 20.57 7.96
N ASN A 190 2.86 21.07 9.19
CA ASN A 190 1.68 21.16 10.05
C ASN A 190 0.87 22.42 9.71
N ASN A 191 0.21 22.39 8.55
CA ASN A 191 -0.53 23.53 7.99
C ASN A 191 -2.05 23.41 8.21
N SER A 192 -2.75 24.52 8.01
CA SER A 192 -4.21 24.62 8.15
C SER A 192 -4.96 23.97 6.98
N PHE A 193 -4.38 23.98 5.78
CA PHE A 193 -4.93 23.29 4.62
C PHE A 193 -4.56 21.80 4.67
N ARG A 194 -5.55 20.92 4.60
CA ARG A 194 -5.33 19.48 4.75
C ARG A 194 -5.77 18.72 3.53
N ILE A 195 -4.81 18.01 2.93
CA ILE A 195 -5.00 17.05 1.86
C ILE A 195 -5.10 15.67 2.49
N ARG A 196 -6.24 15.00 2.31
CA ARG A 196 -6.46 13.64 2.78
C ARG A 196 -6.61 12.70 1.59
N LEU A 197 -5.76 11.69 1.53
CA LEU A 197 -5.83 10.59 0.57
C LEU A 197 -6.33 9.34 1.31
N THR A 198 -7.38 8.72 0.78
CA THR A 198 -8.02 7.55 1.36
C THR A 198 -8.10 6.47 0.29
N TYR A 199 -7.28 5.44 0.45
CA TYR A 199 -7.31 4.25 -0.39
C TYR A 199 -8.30 3.26 0.21
N THR A 200 -9.16 2.67 -0.62
CA THR A 200 -10.15 1.67 -0.22
C THR A 200 -10.02 0.42 -1.08
N HIS A 201 -10.38 -0.72 -0.50
CA HIS A 201 -10.53 -1.98 -1.22
C HIS A 201 -11.62 -2.78 -0.53
N ASP A 202 -12.86 -2.46 -0.87
CA ASP A 202 -14.03 -2.89 -0.10
C ASP A 202 -14.12 -4.42 -0.01
N ASP A 203 -13.90 -5.14 -1.11
CA ASP A 203 -13.92 -6.61 -1.13
C ASP A 203 -12.88 -7.23 -0.19
N ALA A 204 -11.65 -6.73 -0.22
CA ALA A 204 -10.56 -7.24 0.60
C ALA A 204 -10.75 -6.86 2.08
N SER A 205 -11.25 -5.67 2.37
CA SER A 205 -11.62 -5.23 3.72
C SER A 205 -12.78 -6.05 4.29
N LEU A 206 -13.80 -6.37 3.49
CA LEU A 206 -14.92 -7.24 3.89
C LEU A 206 -14.46 -8.67 4.15
N LYS A 207 -13.63 -9.23 3.25
CA LYS A 207 -13.02 -10.55 3.43
C LYS A 207 -12.19 -10.60 4.71
N LEU A 208 -11.35 -9.58 4.96
CA LEU A 208 -10.56 -9.47 6.18
C LEU A 208 -11.44 -9.40 7.43
N LYS A 209 -12.49 -8.57 7.42
CA LYS A 209 -13.44 -8.47 8.53
C LYS A 209 -14.11 -9.81 8.85
N SER A 210 -14.40 -10.63 7.84
CA SER A 210 -14.98 -11.97 8.02
C SER A 210 -14.04 -12.99 8.65
N LEU A 211 -12.73 -12.81 8.50
CA LEU A 211 -11.70 -13.69 9.07
C LEU A 211 -11.41 -13.37 10.54
N LEU A 212 -11.65 -12.12 10.95
CA LEU A 212 -11.34 -11.67 12.30
C LEU A 212 -12.45 -12.04 13.29
N PRO A 213 -12.08 -12.45 14.52
CA PRO A 213 -13.06 -12.76 15.55
C PRO A 213 -13.88 -11.51 15.88
N ASN A 214 -15.19 -11.62 15.75
CA ASN A 214 -16.11 -10.53 16.01
C ASN A 214 -16.38 -10.45 17.52
N ASP A 215 -15.76 -9.50 18.21
CA ASP A 215 -15.94 -9.28 19.66
C ASP A 215 -17.40 -8.90 20.05
N SER A 216 -18.24 -8.60 19.05
CA SER A 216 -19.66 -8.28 19.23
C SER A 216 -20.49 -9.45 19.79
N ASN A 217 -20.03 -10.69 19.72
CA ASN A 217 -20.76 -11.85 20.25
C ASN A 217 -20.57 -12.08 21.77
N ARG A 218 -19.70 -11.31 22.45
CA ARG A 218 -19.51 -11.43 23.91
C ARG A 218 -20.41 -10.52 24.76
N LYS A 219 -21.22 -9.64 24.16
CA LYS A 219 -22.14 -8.76 24.89
C LYS A 219 -23.52 -8.70 24.22
N ARG A 220 -24.39 -9.64 24.58
CA ARG A 220 -25.84 -9.42 24.84
C ARG A 220 -26.52 -10.76 25.14
N LYS A 221 -26.55 -11.13 26.42
CA LYS A 221 -27.71 -11.82 26.99
C LYS A 221 -28.54 -10.73 27.64
N ALA A 222 -29.41 -10.09 26.85
CA ALA A 222 -30.43 -9.17 27.34
C ALA A 222 -31.67 -9.40 26.46
N GLU A 223 -32.78 -9.61 27.14
CA GLU A 223 -34.04 -10.13 26.64
C GLU A 223 -34.62 -9.30 25.49
N SER A 224 -35.29 -10.01 24.58
CA SER A 224 -36.03 -9.49 23.44
C SER A 224 -37.15 -8.54 23.89
N ARG A 225 -37.19 -7.32 23.33
CA ARG A 225 -38.45 -6.65 22.99
C ARG A 225 -38.33 -5.91 21.67
N GLU A 226 -39.27 -6.22 20.79
CA GLU A 226 -39.48 -5.67 19.46
C GLU A 226 -39.65 -4.13 19.47
N GLY A 227 -39.18 -3.49 18.40
CA GLY A 227 -39.40 -2.07 18.14
C GLY A 227 -39.05 -1.75 16.69
N ASN A 228 -40.08 -1.46 15.91
CA ASN A 228 -40.11 -1.25 14.47
C ASN A 228 -39.39 0.02 13.96
N ASP A 229 -39.09 -0.03 12.65
CA ASP A 229 -39.02 1.05 11.65
C ASP A 229 -37.96 2.15 11.77
N THR A 230 -37.10 2.27 10.75
CA THR A 230 -37.33 3.17 9.60
C THR A 230 -36.15 3.08 8.62
N ARG A 231 -36.42 2.62 7.40
CA ARG A 231 -35.48 2.57 6.26
C ARG A 231 -35.19 4.01 5.79
N ARG A 232 -34.03 4.57 6.13
CA ARG A 232 -33.51 5.85 5.59
C ARG A 232 -32.20 5.60 4.83
N ASN A 233 -32.14 6.13 3.62
CA ASN A 233 -31.07 5.99 2.62
C ASN A 233 -29.65 6.13 3.22
N SER A 234 -28.82 5.08 3.10
CA SER A 234 -27.63 4.83 3.93
C SER A 234 -26.26 4.98 3.24
N THR A 235 -26.12 5.70 2.13
CA THR A 235 -24.80 5.84 1.46
C THR A 235 -23.77 6.62 2.27
N TYR A 236 -24.20 7.43 3.24
CA TYR A 236 -23.31 8.10 4.20
C TYR A 236 -22.96 7.21 5.41
N ASP A 237 -23.86 6.30 5.78
CA ASP A 237 -23.75 5.42 6.96
C ASP A 237 -22.78 4.25 6.71
N ASP A 238 -22.76 3.74 5.47
CA ASP A 238 -21.86 2.65 5.05
C ASP A 238 -20.37 3.05 5.08
N LYS A 239 -20.04 4.33 4.89
CA LYS A 239 -18.64 4.79 4.86
C LYS A 239 -18.08 5.12 6.23
N GLN A 240 -18.94 5.59 7.15
CA GLN A 240 -18.56 5.77 8.54
C GLN A 240 -18.37 4.41 9.23
N THR A 241 -19.25 3.44 8.92
CA THR A 241 -19.09 2.06 9.37
C THR A 241 -17.84 1.37 8.79
N LEU A 242 -17.38 1.72 7.59
CA LEU A 242 -16.10 1.24 7.03
C LEU A 242 -14.86 1.84 7.71
N SER A 243 -14.83 3.15 7.99
CA SER A 243 -13.71 3.77 8.73
C SER A 243 -13.62 3.29 10.18
N GLU A 244 -14.76 3.04 10.82
CA GLU A 244 -14.82 2.40 12.15
C GLU A 244 -14.41 0.93 12.07
N ALA A 245 -14.76 0.24 10.98
CA ALA A 245 -14.31 -1.13 10.72
C ALA A 245 -12.79 -1.21 10.55
N ASP A 246 -12.13 -0.31 9.82
CA ASP A 246 -10.66 -0.34 9.67
C ASP A 246 -9.96 -0.12 11.01
N SER A 247 -10.44 0.80 11.86
CA SER A 247 -9.87 0.99 13.21
C SER A 247 -10.03 -0.24 14.10
N PHE A 248 -11.20 -0.90 14.03
CA PHE A 248 -11.44 -2.16 14.71
C PHE A 248 -10.51 -3.26 14.18
N ILE A 249 -10.42 -3.41 12.85
CA ILE A 249 -9.56 -4.39 12.17
C ILE A 249 -8.10 -4.21 12.60
N HIS A 250 -7.58 -2.98 12.62
CA HIS A 250 -6.21 -2.72 13.08
C HIS A 250 -5.97 -3.19 14.52
N LYS A 251 -6.89 -2.89 15.43
CA LYS A 251 -6.79 -3.35 16.84
C LYS A 251 -6.86 -4.87 16.95
N SER A 252 -7.76 -5.51 16.21
CA SER A 252 -7.87 -6.97 16.17
C SER A 252 -6.58 -7.60 15.61
N LEU A 253 -6.03 -7.04 14.53
CA LEU A 253 -4.79 -7.49 13.93
C LEU A 253 -3.59 -7.35 14.88
N GLU A 254 -3.52 -6.29 15.68
CA GLU A 254 -2.47 -6.12 16.70
C GLU A 254 -2.60 -7.12 17.85
N GLY A 255 -3.81 -7.51 18.21
CA GLY A 255 -4.10 -8.42 19.33
C GLY A 255 -3.93 -9.91 19.01
N ILE A 256 -4.00 -10.32 17.74
CA ILE A 256 -3.88 -11.72 17.32
C ILE A 256 -2.43 -12.21 17.44
N GLN A 257 -2.21 -13.38 18.04
CA GLN A 257 -0.87 -14.00 18.10
C GLN A 257 -0.45 -14.59 16.75
N ASP A 258 0.85 -14.67 16.48
CA ASP A 258 1.37 -15.15 15.18
C ASP A 258 0.83 -16.53 14.79
N LYS A 259 0.75 -17.47 15.73
CA LYS A 259 0.21 -18.82 15.47
C LYS A 259 -1.25 -18.79 15.04
N GLU A 260 -2.06 -17.96 15.69
CA GLU A 260 -3.47 -17.77 15.35
C GLU A 260 -3.60 -17.06 14.01
N PHE A 261 -2.76 -16.04 13.75
CA PHE A 261 -2.69 -15.37 12.47
C PHE A 261 -2.41 -16.35 11.32
N CYS A 262 -1.39 -17.21 11.43
CA CYS A 262 -1.06 -18.19 10.40
C CYS A 262 -2.20 -19.20 10.14
N SER A 263 -3.10 -19.41 11.11
CA SER A 263 -4.27 -20.28 10.92
C SER A 263 -5.44 -19.61 10.19
N LEU A 264 -5.52 -18.27 10.28
CA LEU A 264 -6.60 -17.47 9.70
C LEU A 264 -6.25 -16.91 8.32
N PHE A 265 -4.96 -16.67 8.06
CA PHE A 265 -4.47 -15.98 6.87
C PHE A 265 -3.62 -16.89 5.97
N LYS A 266 -3.75 -16.70 4.66
CA LYS A 266 -2.89 -17.37 3.68
C LYS A 266 -1.48 -16.75 3.66
N LEU A 267 -0.47 -17.60 3.61
CA LEU A 267 0.96 -17.22 3.58
C LEU A 267 1.64 -17.87 2.36
N PRO A 268 2.16 -17.11 1.38
CA PRO A 268 2.07 -15.65 1.24
C PRO A 268 0.64 -15.18 0.88
N PRO A 269 0.32 -13.89 1.02
CA PRO A 269 -0.97 -13.34 0.58
C PRO A 269 -1.21 -13.59 -0.91
N GLU A 270 -2.46 -13.88 -1.25
CA GLU A 270 -2.88 -13.98 -2.65
C GLU A 270 -2.83 -12.61 -3.32
N LYS A 271 -2.51 -12.61 -4.61
CA LYS A 271 -2.70 -11.43 -5.45
C LYS A 271 -4.20 -11.19 -5.60
N VAL A 272 -4.62 -9.94 -5.50
CA VAL A 272 -6.02 -9.51 -5.68
C VAL A 272 -6.03 -8.27 -6.59
N PRO A 273 -7.19 -7.94 -7.18
CA PRO A 273 -7.32 -6.76 -8.02
C PRO A 273 -6.94 -5.44 -7.31
N THR A 274 -6.78 -4.39 -8.12
CA THR A 274 -6.28 -3.06 -7.74
C THR A 274 -7.16 -2.36 -6.68
N VAL A 275 -6.56 -1.52 -5.85
CA VAL A 275 -7.28 -0.63 -4.91
C VAL A 275 -7.94 0.57 -5.59
N LEU A 276 -9.01 1.09 -5.00
CA LEU A 276 -9.59 2.38 -5.35
C LEU A 276 -8.94 3.50 -4.53
N LEU A 277 -8.76 4.67 -5.16
CA LEU A 277 -8.25 5.87 -4.51
C LEU A 277 -9.32 6.95 -4.47
N GLN A 278 -9.66 7.39 -3.27
CA GLN A 278 -10.47 8.56 -3.03
C GLN A 278 -9.64 9.65 -2.38
N TYR A 279 -9.81 10.90 -2.79
CA TYR A 279 -9.16 12.03 -2.13
C TYR A 279 -10.15 13.09 -1.68
N ARG A 280 -9.80 13.73 -0.56
CA ARG A 280 -10.61 14.72 0.16
C ARG A 280 -9.74 15.90 0.58
N PHE A 281 -10.23 17.12 0.31
CA PHE A 281 -9.62 18.35 0.82
C PHE A 281 -10.48 18.94 1.92
N THR A 282 -9.85 19.36 3.03
CA THR A 282 -10.53 20.08 4.11
C THR A 282 -9.67 21.26 4.58
N PRO A 283 -10.03 22.50 4.24
CA PRO A 283 -9.43 23.68 4.86
C PRO A 283 -9.95 23.81 6.30
N ARG A 284 -9.10 24.15 7.28
CA ARG A 284 -9.54 24.35 8.69
C ARG A 284 -10.67 25.38 8.85
N ASN A 285 -10.80 26.34 7.93
CA ASN A 285 -11.73 27.47 8.05
C ASN A 285 -12.88 27.47 7.03
N TRP A 286 -13.06 26.41 6.23
CA TRP A 286 -14.08 26.37 5.17
C TRP A 286 -14.86 25.04 5.22
N PRO A 287 -16.20 25.06 5.10
CA PRO A 287 -17.03 23.86 5.18
C PRO A 287 -16.99 22.98 3.92
N CYS A 288 -16.25 23.38 2.88
CA CYS A 288 -16.21 22.67 1.61
C CYS A 288 -15.39 21.38 1.72
N ILE A 289 -16.09 20.25 1.64
CA ILE A 289 -15.53 18.91 1.48
C ILE A 289 -15.65 18.57 -0.01
N ILE A 290 -14.53 18.45 -0.70
CA ILE A 290 -14.53 18.00 -2.09
C ILE A 290 -14.06 16.56 -2.10
N LEU A 291 -14.90 15.69 -2.66
CA LEU A 291 -14.60 14.28 -2.86
C LEU A 291 -14.41 14.05 -4.34
N ILE A 292 -13.25 13.52 -4.70
CA ILE A 292 -13.03 13.01 -6.05
C ILE A 292 -12.76 11.51 -5.93
N PHE A 293 -13.55 10.76 -6.69
CA PHE A 293 -13.47 9.32 -6.79
C PHE A 293 -12.73 8.98 -8.07
N LEU A 294 -11.69 8.15 -7.95
CA LEU A 294 -11.15 7.42 -9.08
C LEU A 294 -11.79 6.03 -9.04
N ASP A 295 -12.88 5.87 -9.78
CA ASP A 295 -13.35 4.54 -10.15
C ASP A 295 -12.36 3.98 -11.16
N GLN A 296 -11.78 2.82 -10.82
CA GLN A 296 -11.03 1.94 -11.72
C GLN A 296 -10.17 2.70 -12.74
N LEU A 297 -8.93 3.06 -12.36
CA LEU A 297 -7.88 3.35 -13.35
C LEU A 297 -7.48 2.01 -14.01
N ASN A 298 -8.40 1.48 -14.84
CA ASN A 298 -8.15 0.43 -15.83
C ASN A 298 -7.15 0.96 -16.84
#